data_AF-A0A2V7A7R7-F1
#
_entry.id   AF-A0A2V7A7R7-F1
#
_cell.length_a   1.000
_cell.length_b   1.000
_cell.length_c   1.000
_cell.angle_alpha   90.00
_cell.angle_beta   90.00
_cell.angle_gamma   90.00
#
_symmetry.space_group_name_H-M   'P 1'
#
loop_
_entity.id
_entity.type
_entity.pdbx_description
1 polymer ?
#
loop_
_entity_poly.entity_id
_entity_poly.type
_entity_poly.pdbx_seq_one_letter_code
_entity_poly.pdbx_strand_id
1 'polypeptide(L)'
;MPRLKLPTRLATPEDAGVVAAIYNEGIAERNATFENEPRTAEQIASQLGERKEGYDLQLTQYDERGWRATFYTQAWSTGAPVHR
;
A
#
# COMPACT_ATOMS: atom_id res chain seq x y z
N MET A 1 21.44 16.52 5.81
CA MET A 1 20.62 16.42 4.59
C MET A 1 19.16 16.51 4.99
N PRO A 2 18.35 17.44 4.46
CA PRO A 2 16.94 17.48 4.81
C PRO A 2 16.27 16.21 4.27
N ARG A 3 15.58 15.45 5.14
CA ARG A 3 14.71 14.35 4.71
C ARG A 3 13.63 14.94 3.81
N LEU A 4 13.69 14.70 2.52
CA LEU A 4 12.59 14.98 1.60
C LEU A 4 11.34 14.33 2.19
N LYS A 5 10.36 15.15 2.58
CA LYS A 5 9.01 14.68 2.87
C LYS A 5 8.38 14.33 1.53
N LEU A 6 8.63 13.12 1.09
CA LEU A 6 8.00 12.59 -0.11
C LEU A 6 6.48 12.63 0.11
N PRO A 7 5.70 13.13 -0.87
CA PRO A 7 4.26 13.25 -0.71
C PRO A 7 3.68 11.87 -0.42
N THR A 8 2.87 11.84 0.64
CA THR A 8 2.25 10.65 1.19
C THR A 8 0.75 10.83 1.17
N ARG A 9 0.02 9.90 0.55
CA ARG A 9 -1.44 9.90 0.55
C ARG A 9 -2.01 8.49 0.62
N LEU A 10 -3.28 8.40 0.98
CA LEU A 10 -4.04 7.17 0.87
C LEU A 10 -4.17 6.77 -0.61
N ALA A 11 -4.08 5.47 -0.85
CA ALA A 11 -4.37 4.90 -2.16
C ALA A 11 -5.89 4.92 -2.41
N THR A 12 -6.29 5.24 -3.63
CA THR A 12 -7.66 5.14 -4.13
C THR A 12 -7.74 4.02 -5.17
N PRO A 13 -8.94 3.58 -5.59
CA PRO A 13 -9.08 2.60 -6.67
C PRO A 13 -8.36 3.00 -7.97
N GLU A 14 -8.14 4.30 -8.21
CA GLU A 14 -7.39 4.80 -9.37
C GLU A 14 -5.89 4.42 -9.33
N ASP A 15 -5.34 4.18 -8.13
CA ASP A 15 -3.95 3.77 -7.95
C ASP A 15 -3.72 2.28 -8.19
N ALA A 16 -4.78 1.50 -8.45
CA ALA A 16 -4.72 0.05 -8.47
C ALA A 16 -3.70 -0.50 -9.48
N GLY A 17 -3.52 0.18 -10.62
CA GLY A 17 -2.50 -0.20 -11.61
C GLY A 17 -1.07 -0.09 -11.07
N VAL A 18 -0.76 1.00 -10.36
CA VAL A 18 0.56 1.23 -9.76
C VAL A 18 0.80 0.23 -8.62
N VAL A 19 -0.20 0.00 -7.79
CA VAL A 19 -0.12 -0.95 -6.68
C VAL A 19 0.06 -2.38 -7.20
N ALA A 20 -0.68 -2.78 -8.24
CA ALA A 20 -0.53 -4.09 -8.88
C ALA A 20 0.88 -4.28 -9.46
N ALA A 21 1.45 -3.25 -10.08
CA ALA A 21 2.81 -3.32 -10.62
C ALA A 21 3.84 -3.59 -9.52
N ILE A 22 3.80 -2.83 -8.42
CA ILE A 22 4.71 -3.01 -7.27
C ILE A 22 4.50 -4.39 -6.64
N TYR A 23 3.25 -4.82 -6.48
CA TYR A 23 2.92 -6.13 -5.90
C TYR A 23 3.45 -7.29 -6.76
N ASN A 24 3.27 -7.20 -8.07
CA ASN A 24 3.71 -8.22 -9.03
C ASN A 24 5.22 -8.24 -9.22
N GLU A 25 5.89 -7.09 -9.09
CA GLU A 25 7.35 -7.02 -9.01
C GLU A 25 7.85 -7.85 -7.82
N GLY A 26 7.26 -7.67 -6.63
CA GLY A 26 7.57 -8.48 -5.44
C GLY A 26 7.36 -9.99 -5.64
N ILE A 27 6.27 -10.38 -6.33
CA ILE A 27 6.04 -11.79 -6.70
C ILE A 27 7.13 -12.31 -7.64
N ALA A 28 7.43 -11.58 -8.71
CA ALA A 28 8.42 -11.97 -9.72
C ALA A 28 9.83 -12.11 -9.13
N GLU A 29 10.19 -11.18 -8.23
CA GLU A 29 11.47 -11.19 -7.51
C GLU A 29 11.48 -12.15 -6.32
N ARG A 30 10.32 -12.75 -5.99
CA ARG A 30 10.11 -13.61 -4.81
C ARG A 30 10.52 -12.91 -3.51
N ASN A 31 10.27 -11.61 -3.44
CA ASN A 31 10.65 -10.75 -2.34
C ASN A 31 9.38 -10.17 -1.69
N ALA A 32 9.26 -10.35 -0.37
CA ALA A 32 8.17 -9.81 0.46
C ALA A 32 6.74 -10.34 0.24
N THR A 33 6.49 -11.37 -0.59
CA THR A 33 5.17 -12.03 -0.71
C THR A 33 5.26 -13.56 -0.76
N PHE A 34 4.35 -14.27 -0.07
CA PHE A 34 4.20 -15.74 -0.18
C PHE A 34 3.38 -16.18 -1.41
N GLU A 35 2.89 -15.24 -2.20
CA GLU A 35 2.09 -15.47 -3.39
C GLU A 35 2.97 -15.70 -4.62
N ASN A 36 2.51 -16.54 -5.57
CA ASN A 36 3.21 -16.83 -6.83
C ASN A 36 2.43 -16.38 -8.08
N GLU A 37 1.16 -16.00 -7.92
CA GLU A 37 0.29 -15.64 -9.04
C GLU A 37 0.14 -14.11 -9.13
N PRO A 38 0.38 -13.49 -10.30
CA PRO A 38 0.23 -12.06 -10.48
C PRO A 38 -1.20 -11.59 -10.19
N ARG A 39 -1.33 -10.42 -9.58
CA ARG A 39 -2.60 -9.73 -9.32
C ARG A 39 -2.93 -8.77 -10.46
N THR A 40 -4.21 -8.67 -10.79
CA THR A 40 -4.70 -7.69 -11.77
C THR A 40 -5.03 -6.37 -11.11
N ALA A 41 -4.99 -5.28 -11.89
CA ALA A 41 -5.40 -3.96 -11.41
C ALA A 41 -6.87 -3.95 -10.93
N GLU A 42 -7.76 -4.73 -11.56
CA GLU A 42 -9.17 -4.83 -11.15
C GLU A 42 -9.33 -5.50 -9.78
N GLN A 43 -8.56 -6.56 -9.50
CA GLN A 43 -8.55 -7.21 -8.19
C GLN A 43 -8.06 -6.25 -7.11
N ILE A 44 -7.01 -5.48 -7.39
CA ILE A 44 -6.50 -4.47 -6.46
C ILE A 44 -7.50 -3.32 -6.30
N ALA A 45 -8.18 -2.87 -7.36
CA ALA A 45 -9.18 -1.81 -7.29
C ALA A 45 -10.38 -2.21 -6.41
N SER A 46 -10.85 -3.47 -6.54
CA SER A 46 -11.86 -4.03 -5.64
C SER A 46 -11.37 -3.98 -4.19
N GLN A 47 -10.14 -4.43 -3.93
CA GLN A 47 -9.55 -4.44 -2.59
C GLN A 47 -9.36 -3.03 -1.99
N LEU A 48 -9.07 -2.02 -2.81
CA LEU A 48 -8.96 -0.63 -2.37
C LEU A 48 -10.33 0.03 -2.15
N GLY A 49 -11.34 -0.35 -2.92
CA GLY A 49 -12.72 0.10 -2.74
C GLY A 49 -13.40 -0.53 -1.53
N GLU A 50 -13.11 -1.82 -1.28
CA GLU A 50 -13.50 -2.55 -0.08
C GLU A 50 -12.56 -2.20 1.07
N ARG A 51 -12.73 -1.02 1.68
CA ARG A 51 -11.98 -0.65 2.90
C ARG A 51 -12.22 -1.69 3.99
N LYS A 52 -11.35 -2.70 4.08
CA LYS A 52 -11.43 -3.71 5.14
C LYS A 52 -11.07 -3.04 6.46
N GLU A 53 -11.98 -3.11 7.42
CA GLU A 53 -11.75 -2.66 8.79
C GLU A 53 -10.40 -3.21 9.29
N GLY A 54 -9.47 -2.29 9.57
CA GLY A 54 -8.18 -2.62 10.15
C GLY A 54 -6.96 -2.49 9.26
N TYR A 55 -7.06 -2.24 7.94
CA TYR A 55 -5.89 -2.02 7.08
C TYR A 55 -6.10 -0.88 6.06
N ASP A 56 -5.16 0.04 6.00
CA ASP A 56 -5.09 1.09 4.98
C ASP A 56 -3.81 0.93 4.14
N LEU A 57 -3.87 1.33 2.86
CA LEU A 57 -2.72 1.37 1.97
C LEU A 57 -2.24 2.81 1.78
N GLN A 58 -0.98 3.05 2.14
CA GLN A 58 -0.31 4.32 1.91
C GLN A 58 0.63 4.22 0.71
N LEU A 59 0.55 5.21 -0.18
CA LEU A 59 1.55 5.42 -1.21
C LEU A 59 2.47 6.56 -0.79
N THR A 60 3.78 6.30 -0.83
CA THR A 60 4.82 7.30 -0.62
C THR A 60 5.64 7.36 -1.89
N GLN A 61 5.76 8.54 -2.49
CA GLN A 61 6.66 8.72 -3.62
C GLN A 61 8.08 8.33 -3.15
N TYR A 62 8.83 7.55 -3.92
CA TYR A 62 10.20 7.17 -3.54
C TYR A 62 11.21 8.05 -4.27
N ASP A 63 10.93 8.36 -5.54
CA ASP A 63 11.68 9.30 -6.39
C ASP A 63 10.76 9.86 -7.51
N GLU A 64 11.32 10.53 -8.52
CA GLU A 64 10.55 11.09 -9.66
C GLU A 64 9.88 10.04 -10.55
N ARG A 65 10.24 8.76 -10.42
CA ARG A 65 9.82 7.65 -11.28
C ARG A 65 9.15 6.51 -10.51
N GLY A 66 9.31 6.44 -9.19
CA GLY A 66 8.94 5.28 -8.38
C GLY A 66 8.07 5.64 -7.18
N TRP A 67 7.18 4.72 -6.84
CA TRP A 67 6.31 4.78 -5.66
C TRP A 67 6.60 3.58 -4.77
N ARG A 68 6.48 3.78 -3.46
CA ARG A 68 6.47 2.71 -2.47
C ARG A 68 5.07 2.56 -1.87
N ALA A 69 4.57 1.33 -1.87
CA ALA A 69 3.33 0.95 -1.20
C ALA A 69 3.64 0.44 0.22
N THR A 70 2.85 0.84 1.22
CA THR A 70 2.98 0.36 2.60
C THR A 70 1.61 0.10 3.20
N PHE A 71 1.37 -1.14 3.59
CA PHE A 71 0.18 -1.54 4.33
C PHE A 71 0.38 -1.22 5.81
N TYR A 72 -0.58 -0.54 6.43
CA TYR A 72 -0.56 -0.32 7.87
C TYR A 72 -1.90 -0.70 8.48
N THR A 73 -1.87 -1.19 9.71
CA THR A 73 -3.10 -1.46 10.45
C THR A 73 -3.61 -0.19 11.12
N GLN A 74 -4.93 0.03 11.14
CA GLN A 74 -5.53 1.20 11.82
C GLN A 74 -5.43 1.16 13.35
N ALA A 75 -4.73 0.18 13.94
CA ALA A 75 -4.66 -0.01 15.39
C ALA A 75 -4.02 1.18 16.16
N TRP A 76 -3.50 2.21 15.48
CA TRP A 76 -2.78 3.32 16.11
C TRP A 76 -3.23 4.73 15.66
N SER A 77 -4.16 4.88 14.71
CA SER A 77 -4.54 6.21 14.18
C SER A 77 -5.74 6.85 14.87
N THR A 78 -6.58 6.07 15.56
CA THR A 78 -7.61 6.58 16.47
C THR A 78 -7.19 6.25 17.88
N GLY A 79 -6.94 7.27 18.71
CA GLY A 79 -6.49 7.16 20.10
C GLY A 79 -7.46 6.39 20.99
N ALA A 80 -7.54 5.08 20.82
CA ALA A 80 -8.22 4.18 21.73
C ALA A 80 -7.38 4.08 23.01
N PRO A 81 -7.96 4.30 24.20
CA PRO A 81 -7.21 4.25 25.45
C PRO A 81 -6.72 2.81 25.69
N VAL A 82 -5.42 2.68 25.91
CA VAL A 82 -4.80 1.45 26.42
C VAL A 82 -5.28 1.28 27.86
N HIS A 83 -6.27 0.42 28.07
CA HIS A 83 -6.56 -0.07 29.41
C HIS A 83 -5.40 -0.98 29.85
N ARG A 84 -4.70 -0.50 30.89
CA ARG A 84 -3.66 -1.20 31.65
C ARG A 84 -4.17 -2.52 32.20
#